data_AF-A0AA37GX30-F1
#
_entry.id   AF-A0AA37GX30-F1
#
_cell.length_a   1.000
_cell.length_b   1.000
_cell.length_c   1.000
_cell.angle_alpha   90.00
_cell.angle_beta   90.00
_cell.angle_gamma   90.00
#
_symmetry.space_group_name_H-M   'P 1'
#
loop_
_entity.id
_entity.type
_entity.pdbx_description
1 polymer ?
#
loop_
_entity_poly.entity_id
_entity_poly.type
_entity_poly.pdbx_seq_one_letter_code
_entity_poly.pdbx_strand_id
1 'polypeptide(L)'
;MASTRPIVKVAAVQAAPVSFDLEKSLQKLRRQWFAKYLDSAVEVPSPAFERLSETARANNVLLQVGIIEKAGGTLYCTALLLDREGKMVYKHRKVMPPTT
;
A
#
# COMPACT_ATOMS: atom_id res chain seq x y z
N MET A 1 -13.45 21.38 -32.79
CA MET A 1 -13.01 19.98 -32.58
C MET A 1 -13.03 19.70 -31.10
N ALA A 2 -13.91 18.82 -30.63
CA ALA A 2 -13.97 18.44 -29.22
C ALA A 2 -12.64 17.76 -28.84
N SER A 3 -11.91 18.36 -27.90
CA SER A 3 -10.72 17.76 -27.30
C SER A 3 -11.17 16.53 -26.51
N THR A 4 -11.06 15.36 -27.12
CA THR A 4 -11.29 14.07 -26.47
C THR A 4 -10.12 13.78 -25.54
N ARG A 5 -10.10 14.47 -24.38
CA ARG A 5 -9.16 14.11 -23.31
C ARG A 5 -9.39 12.64 -22.97
N PRO A 6 -8.35 11.79 -22.94
CA PRO A 6 -8.52 10.39 -22.60
C PRO A 6 -9.12 10.29 -21.20
N ILE A 7 -10.21 9.53 -21.07
CA ILE A 7 -10.81 9.25 -19.77
C ILE A 7 -9.87 8.32 -19.01
N VAL A 8 -9.20 8.83 -17.99
CA VAL A 8 -8.32 8.06 -17.13
C VAL A 8 -9.10 7.63 -15.89
N LYS A 9 -9.34 6.32 -15.76
CA LYS A 9 -9.92 5.72 -14.56
C LYS A 9 -8.78 5.40 -13.59
N VAL A 10 -8.80 6.05 -12.42
CA VAL A 10 -7.82 5.88 -11.35
C VAL A 10 -8.53 5.36 -10.12
N ALA A 11 -8.01 4.29 -9.51
CA ALA A 11 -8.43 3.83 -8.19
C ALA A 11 -7.33 4.19 -7.18
N ALA A 12 -7.70 4.92 -6.12
CA ALA A 12 -6.82 5.26 -5.01
C ALA A 12 -7.27 4.48 -3.76
N VAL A 13 -6.42 3.59 -3.26
CA VAL A 13 -6.69 2.80 -2.06
C VAL A 13 -5.61 3.05 -1.02
N GLN A 14 -5.99 3.63 0.12
CA GLN A 14 -5.09 3.80 1.26
C GLN A 14 -5.49 2.82 2.37
N ALA A 15 -4.73 1.74 2.50
CA ALA A 15 -4.88 0.79 3.60
C ALA A 15 -3.70 0.97 4.57
N ALA A 16 -3.83 1.94 5.49
CA ALA A 16 -2.95 2.05 6.63
C ALA A 16 -3.83 2.14 7.90
N PRO A 17 -3.64 1.26 8.90
CA PRO A 17 -4.36 1.39 10.15
C PRO A 17 -3.95 2.69 10.86
N VAL A 18 -4.94 3.46 11.32
CA VAL A 18 -4.73 4.65 12.16
C VAL A 18 -4.78 4.19 13.61
N SER A 19 -3.65 4.24 14.32
CA SER A 19 -3.60 3.91 15.75
C SER A 19 -4.01 5.10 16.62
N PHE A 20 -5.04 4.90 17.45
CA PHE A 20 -5.38 5.77 18.58
C PHE A 20 -4.62 5.32 19.85
N ASP A 21 -4.26 6.29 20.69
CA ASP A 21 -3.28 6.17 21.79
C ASP A 21 -3.97 6.08 23.19
N LEU A 22 -3.38 5.62 24.32
CA LEU A 22 -1.96 5.52 24.67
C LEU A 22 -1.64 4.45 25.76
N GLU A 23 -1.07 4.75 26.91
CA GLU A 23 -0.04 3.88 27.52
C GLU A 23 -0.39 2.45 28.03
N LYS A 24 -1.55 2.19 28.65
CA LYS A 24 -1.74 0.97 29.47
C LYS A 24 -2.25 -0.27 28.72
N SER A 25 -3.06 -0.06 27.69
CA SER A 25 -3.46 -1.13 26.77
C SER A 25 -2.28 -1.55 25.88
N LEU A 26 -1.39 -0.59 25.60
CA LEU A 26 -0.30 -0.70 24.64
C LEU A 26 0.81 -1.68 25.00
N GLN A 27 1.14 -2.02 26.24
CA GLN A 27 2.30 -2.90 26.47
C GLN A 27 2.07 -4.36 26.07
N LYS A 28 0.94 -4.95 26.47
CA LYS A 28 0.62 -6.35 26.15
C LYS A 28 0.06 -6.48 24.73
N LEU A 29 -0.70 -5.47 24.28
CA LEU A 29 -1.19 -5.39 22.91
C LEU A 29 -0.06 -5.00 21.93
N ARG A 30 0.95 -4.20 22.29
CA ARG A 30 2.05 -3.83 21.35
C ARG A 30 2.65 -5.04 20.70
N ARG A 31 3.04 -6.07 21.45
CA ARG A 31 3.73 -7.21 20.84
C ARG A 31 2.80 -8.02 19.93
N GLN A 32 1.57 -8.28 20.36
CA GLN A 32 0.61 -9.06 19.57
C GLN A 32 0.09 -8.29 18.35
N TRP A 33 -0.20 -7.00 18.51
CA TRP A 33 -0.67 -6.15 17.42
C TRP A 33 0.45 -5.77 16.47
N PHE A 34 1.68 -5.54 16.97
CA PHE A 34 2.84 -5.36 16.11
C PHE A 34 3.16 -6.62 15.33
N ALA A 35 3.06 -7.81 15.93
CA ALA A 35 3.18 -9.08 15.20
C ALA A 35 2.11 -9.20 14.11
N LYS A 36 0.84 -8.95 14.42
CA LYS A 36 -0.23 -8.93 13.41
C LYS A 36 -0.01 -7.89 12.31
N TYR A 37 0.51 -6.73 12.67
CA TYR A 37 0.83 -5.65 11.73
C TYR A 37 1.99 -6.02 10.81
N LEU A 38 3.05 -6.64 11.35
CA LEU A 38 4.16 -7.22 10.59
C LEU A 38 3.70 -8.36 9.67
N ASP A 39 2.81 -9.22 10.15
CA ASP A 39 2.26 -10.34 9.39
C ASP A 39 1.36 -9.86 8.24
N SER A 40 0.68 -8.73 8.42
CA SER A 40 -0.18 -8.11 7.40
C SER A 40 0.60 -7.24 6.40
N ALA A 41 1.88 -6.97 6.66
CA ALA A 41 2.71 -6.17 5.77
C ALA A 41 3.06 -6.95 4.49
N VAL A 42 3.09 -6.23 3.37
CA VAL A 42 3.19 -6.78 2.03
C VAL A 42 4.64 -6.76 1.57
N GLU A 43 5.18 -7.93 1.24
CA GLU A 43 6.42 -8.02 0.48
C GLU A 43 6.13 -7.73 -1.00
N VAL A 44 7.09 -7.14 -1.70
CA VAL A 44 6.93 -6.83 -3.13
C VAL A 44 8.14 -7.38 -3.88
N PRO A 45 7.98 -8.36 -4.79
CA PRO A 45 6.73 -9.03 -5.18
C PRO A 45 6.20 -10.04 -4.12
N SER A 46 4.90 -10.36 -4.14
CA SER A 46 4.25 -11.37 -3.28
C SER A 46 2.85 -11.73 -3.79
N PRO A 47 2.19 -12.78 -3.27
CA PRO A 47 0.80 -13.08 -3.64
C PRO A 47 -0.20 -11.94 -3.37
N ALA A 48 0.05 -11.10 -2.37
CA ALA A 48 -0.79 -9.92 -2.13
C ALA A 48 -0.58 -8.83 -3.19
N PHE A 49 0.67 -8.65 -3.66
CA PHE A 49 0.99 -7.78 -4.79
C PHE A 49 0.38 -8.29 -6.10
N GLU A 50 0.43 -9.60 -6.37
CA GLU A 50 -0.18 -10.18 -7.57
C GLU A 50 -1.70 -9.96 -7.62
N ARG A 51 -2.40 -10.06 -6.48
CA ARG A 51 -3.83 -9.73 -6.42
C ARG A 51 -4.11 -8.28 -6.80
N LEU A 52 -3.24 -7.34 -6.43
CA LEU A 52 -3.37 -5.94 -6.83
C LEU A 52 -3.10 -5.77 -8.33
N SER A 53 -2.09 -6.47 -8.88
CA SER A 53 -1.79 -6.53 -10.31
C SER A 53 -2.97 -7.04 -11.13
N GLU A 54 -3.54 -8.17 -10.73
CA GLU A 54 -4.73 -8.77 -11.34
C GLU A 54 -5.94 -7.84 -11.26
N THR A 55 -6.14 -7.15 -10.13
CA THR A 55 -7.24 -6.20 -9.97
C THR A 55 -7.10 -5.01 -10.93
N ALA A 56 -5.90 -4.46 -11.08
CA ALA A 56 -5.63 -3.38 -12.03
C ALA A 56 -5.93 -3.83 -13.47
N ARG A 57 -5.49 -5.03 -13.83
CA ARG A 57 -5.69 -5.64 -15.14
C ARG A 57 -7.16 -5.94 -15.45
N ALA A 58 -7.85 -6.61 -14.52
CA ALA A 58 -9.24 -7.02 -14.68
C ALA A 58 -10.19 -5.82 -14.85
N ASN A 59 -9.85 -4.67 -14.23
CA ASN A 59 -10.66 -3.45 -14.31
C ASN A 59 -10.14 -2.44 -15.35
N ASN A 60 -9.01 -2.72 -16.00
CA ASN A 60 -8.36 -1.82 -16.96
C ASN A 60 -8.14 -0.41 -16.39
N VAL A 61 -7.54 -0.34 -15.19
CA VAL A 61 -7.31 0.93 -14.46
C VAL A 61 -5.83 1.14 -14.15
N LEU A 62 -5.43 2.41 -14.03
CA LEU A 62 -4.20 2.77 -13.32
C LEU A 62 -4.49 2.68 -11.82
N LEU A 63 -3.80 1.79 -11.11
CA LEU A 63 -4.01 1.55 -9.69
C LEU A 63 -2.91 2.22 -8.86
N GLN A 64 -3.28 3.24 -8.09
CA GLN A 64 -2.39 3.86 -7.10
C GLN A 64 -2.78 3.36 -5.71
N VAL A 65 -1.86 2.68 -5.02
CA VAL A 65 -2.16 2.04 -3.73
C VAL A 65 -1.05 2.29 -2.73
N GLY A 66 -1.45 2.68 -1.52
CA GLY A 66 -0.55 2.75 -0.37
C GLY A 66 -0.52 1.40 0.36
N ILE A 67 0.67 0.86 0.58
CA ILE A 67 0.90 -0.36 1.34
C ILE A 67 1.86 -0.11 2.51
N ILE A 68 1.79 -1.01 3.48
CA ILE A 68 2.89 -1.23 4.43
C ILE A 68 3.78 -2.30 3.82
N GLU A 69 4.92 -1.88 3.28
CA GLU A 69 5.88 -2.76 2.65
C GLU A 69 6.80 -3.39 3.70
N LYS A 70 6.95 -4.72 3.66
CA LYS A 70 7.97 -5.43 4.43
C LYS A 70 9.19 -5.69 3.54
N ALA A 71 10.35 -5.20 3.95
CA ALA A 71 11.61 -5.44 3.23
C ALA A 71 12.80 -5.34 4.17
N GLY A 72 13.76 -6.27 4.06
CA GLY A 72 14.99 -6.23 4.86
C GLY A 72 14.77 -6.27 6.38
N GLY A 73 13.69 -6.90 6.84
CA GLY A 73 13.34 -6.98 8.26
C GLY A 73 12.70 -5.73 8.85
N THR A 74 12.36 -4.72 8.04
CA THR A 74 11.69 -3.50 8.48
C THR A 74 10.44 -3.19 7.64
N LEU A 75 9.66 -2.20 8.10
CA LEU A 75 8.42 -1.76 7.48
C LEU A 75 8.57 -0.37 6.86
N TYR A 76 7.99 -0.17 5.67
CA TYR A 76 7.99 1.10 4.97
C TYR A 76 6.57 1.49 4.55
N CYS A 77 6.22 2.77 4.70
CA CYS A 77 5.04 3.32 4.03
C CYS A 77 5.39 3.52 2.55
N THR A 78 4.80 2.70 1.68
CA THR A 78 5.15 2.65 0.27
C THR A 78 3.93 2.91 -0.60
N ALA A 79 4.06 3.85 -1.54
CA ALA A 79 3.10 4.06 -2.60
C ALA A 79 3.53 3.26 -3.84
N LEU A 80 2.61 2.46 -4.38
CA LEU A 80 2.76 1.75 -5.65
C LEU A 80 1.86 2.39 -6.72
N LEU A 81 2.33 2.36 -7.96
CA LEU A 81 1.51 2.62 -9.15
C LEU A 81 1.62 1.41 -10.08
N LEU A 82 0.49 0.81 -10.40
CA LEU A 82 0.37 -0.26 -11.39
C LEU A 82 -0.31 0.29 -12.64
N ASP A 83 0.18 -0.09 -13.81
CA ASP A 83 -0.47 0.18 -15.09
C ASP A 83 -1.68 -0.75 -15.33
N ARG A 84 -2.30 -0.58 -16.50
CA ARG A 84 -3.51 -1.31 -16.89
C ARG A 84 -3.25 -2.77 -17.22
N GLU A 85 -2.00 -3.13 -17.47
CA GLU A 85 -1.53 -4.48 -17.67
C GLU A 85 -1.21 -5.17 -16.32
N GLY A 86 -1.26 -4.40 -15.23
CA GLY A 86 -0.96 -4.82 -13.87
C GLY A 86 0.52 -4.75 -13.53
N LYS A 87 1.37 -4.17 -14.39
CA LYS A 87 2.81 -4.03 -14.12
C LYS A 87 3.06 -2.83 -13.22
N MET A 88 3.95 -3.01 -12.26
CA MET A 88 4.39 -1.91 -11.40
C MET A 88 5.29 -0.96 -12.19
N VAL A 89 4.82 0.29 -12.35
CA VAL A 89 5.54 1.34 -13.06
C VAL A 89 6.20 2.34 -12.10
N TYR A 90 5.73 2.40 -10.86
CA TYR A 90 6.32 3.25 -9.83
C TYR A 90 6.21 2.64 -8.44
N LYS A 91 7.23 2.87 -7.62
CA LYS A 91 7.30 2.51 -6.20
C LYS A 91 8.06 3.60 -5.45
N HIS A 92 7.45 4.15 -4.41
CA HIS A 92 8.08 5.20 -3.61
C HIS A 92 7.83 5.00 -2.12
N ARG A 93 8.91 5.04 -1.34
CA ARG A 93 8.86 5.00 0.12
C ARG A 93 8.78 6.42 0.65
N LYS A 94 7.92 6.66 1.64
CA LYS A 94 7.87 7.94 2.35
C LYS A 94 9.24 8.23 2.96
N VAL A 95 9.88 9.34 2.54
CA VAL A 95 11.24 9.72 2.94
C VAL A 95 11.33 10.03 4.45
N MET A 96 10.26 10.54 5.05
CA MET A 96 10.19 10.84 6.48
C MET A 96 8.79 10.49 7.02
N PRO A 97 8.66 9.49 7.92
CA PRO A 97 7.45 9.36 8.75
C PRO A 97 7.30 10.63 9.60
N PRO A 98 6.10 11.17 9.82
CA PRO A 98 5.95 12.27 10.78
C PRO A 98 6.54 11.82 12.10
N THR A 99 7.57 12.53 12.58
CA THR A 99 8.10 12.34 13.92
C THR A 99 6.96 12.57 14.90
N THR A 100 6.74 11.61 15.80
CA THR A 100 5.84 11.75 16.94
C THR A 100 6.27 12.92 17.82
#